data_AF-A0A673FMM7-F1
#
_entry.id   AF-A0A673FMM7-F1
#
_cell.length_a   1.000
_cell.length_b   1.000
_cell.length_c   1.000
_cell.angle_alpha   90.00
_cell.angle_beta   90.00
_cell.angle_gamma   90.00
#
_symmetry.space_group_name_H-M   'P 1'
#
loop_
_entity.id
_entity.type
_entity.pdbx_description
1 polymer ?
#
loop_
_entity_poly.entity_id
_entity_poly.type
_entity_poly.pdbx_seq_one_letter_code
_entity_poly.pdbx_strand_id
1 'polypeptide(L)'
;MGIHGLAKLIADHAPSSIKEQDIKNYFGRKIAIDASMCIYQFLIAVRQDGNVLQNEDGETTSHLMGMFYRTIRMLESGIKPVYVFDGKPPQLKSGEVRQKHRH
;
A
#
# COMPACT_ATOMS: atom_id res chain seq x y z
N MET A 1 -6.09 -5.04 -8.11
CA MET A 1 -6.36 -3.67 -8.60
C MET A 1 -5.10 -3.15 -9.25
N GLY A 2 -5.24 -2.39 -10.33
CA GLY A 2 -4.12 -1.88 -11.12
C GLY A 2 -4.23 -2.34 -12.56
N ILE A 3 -3.32 -1.86 -13.39
CA ILE A 3 -3.29 -2.19 -14.82
C ILE A 3 -2.35 -3.38 -14.98
N HIS A 4 -2.91 -4.52 -15.40
CA HIS A 4 -2.15 -5.76 -15.56
C HIS A 4 -1.01 -5.58 -16.58
N GLY A 5 0.19 -6.04 -16.24
CA GLY A 5 1.37 -5.99 -17.12
C GLY A 5 2.00 -4.60 -17.31
N LEU A 6 1.42 -3.52 -16.78
CA LEU A 6 1.89 -2.16 -17.06
C LEU A 6 3.35 -1.93 -16.62
N ALA A 7 3.75 -2.42 -15.45
CA ALA A 7 5.11 -2.24 -14.96
C ALA A 7 6.15 -2.88 -15.90
N LYS A 8 5.88 -4.10 -16.37
CA LYS A 8 6.72 -4.80 -17.35
C LYS A 8 6.76 -4.06 -18.68
N LEU A 9 5.60 -3.65 -19.19
CA LEU A 9 5.49 -2.90 -20.44
C LEU A 9 6.33 -1.61 -20.41
N ILE A 10 6.28 -0.85 -19.31
CA ILE A 10 7.08 0.37 -19.15
C ILE A 10 8.57 0.03 -19.08
N ALA A 11 8.94 -1.02 -18.34
CA ALA A 11 10.34 -1.44 -18.26
C ALA A 11 10.91 -1.83 -19.64
N ASP A 12 10.13 -2.54 -20.46
CA ASP A 12 10.56 -3.03 -21.77
C ASP A 12 10.60 -1.91 -22.83
N HIS A 13 9.66 -0.97 -22.81
CA HIS A 13 9.47 0.00 -23.91
C HIS A 13 9.73 1.47 -23.55
N ALA A 14 9.76 1.83 -22.26
CA ALA A 14 9.99 3.20 -21.80
C ALA A 14 10.87 3.24 -20.54
N PRO A 15 12.05 2.59 -20.52
CA PRO A 15 12.86 2.45 -19.30
C PRO A 15 13.32 3.78 -18.71
N SER A 16 13.49 4.82 -19.54
CA SER A 16 13.87 6.17 -19.09
C SER A 16 12.82 6.86 -18.20
N SER A 17 11.59 6.34 -18.16
CA SER A 17 10.53 6.83 -17.27
C SER A 17 10.61 6.27 -15.84
N ILE A 18 11.43 5.24 -15.61
CA ILE A 18 11.65 4.64 -14.30
C ILE A 18 12.93 5.24 -13.70
N LYS A 19 12.84 5.71 -12.45
CA LYS A 19 13.98 6.24 -11.70
C LYS A 19 14.07 5.59 -10.35
N GLU A 20 15.20 4.97 -10.08
CA GLU A 20 15.54 4.46 -8.76
C GLU A 20 16.30 5.53 -7.98
N GLN A 21 15.92 5.74 -6.72
CA GLN A 21 16.49 6.75 -5.83
C GLN A 21 16.47 6.20 -4.40
N ASP A 22 17.46 6.59 -3.60
CA ASP A 22 17.45 6.31 -2.16
C ASP A 22 16.33 7.12 -1.47
N ILE A 23 15.75 6.57 -0.41
CA ILE A 23 14.68 7.23 0.35
C ILE A 23 15.11 8.60 0.91
N LYS A 24 16.40 8.77 1.23
CA LYS A 24 16.96 10.03 1.72
C LYS A 24 16.80 11.19 0.72
N ASN A 25 16.72 10.88 -0.58
CA ASN A 25 16.54 11.88 -1.63
C ASN A 25 15.13 12.50 -1.62
N TYR A 26 14.22 11.98 -0.78
CA TYR A 26 12.86 12.49 -0.62
C TYR A 26 12.67 13.32 0.67
N PHE A 27 13.75 13.72 1.34
CA PHE A 27 13.68 14.57 2.53
C PHE A 27 12.85 15.84 2.28
N GLY A 28 11.96 16.18 3.21
CA GLY A 28 11.08 17.35 3.15
C GLY A 28 9.91 17.22 2.18
N ARG A 29 9.83 16.16 1.37
CA ARG A 29 8.75 15.96 0.39
C ARG A 29 7.46 15.55 1.09
N LYS A 30 6.34 16.09 0.60
CA LYS A 30 4.99 15.64 0.96
C LYS A 30 4.55 14.57 -0.03
N ILE A 31 4.06 13.44 0.45
CA ILE A 31 3.67 12.29 -0.38
C ILE A 31 2.26 11.84 0.00
N ALA A 32 1.37 11.74 -0.98
CA ALA A 32 0.06 11.11 -0.80
C ALA A 32 0.19 9.59 -0.93
N ILE A 33 -0.36 8.86 0.03
CA ILE A 33 -0.28 7.40 0.13
C ILE A 33 -1.68 6.84 0.09
N ASP A 34 -1.91 5.88 -0.81
CA ASP A 34 -3.14 5.07 -0.81
C ASP A 34 -3.18 4.20 0.45
N ALA A 35 -4.07 4.56 1.38
CA ALA A 35 -4.20 3.92 2.68
C ALA A 35 -4.84 2.54 2.56
N SER A 36 -5.88 2.40 1.74
CA SER A 36 -6.57 1.15 1.48
C SER A 36 -5.60 0.08 0.98
N MET A 37 -4.74 0.45 0.03
CA MET A 37 -3.73 -0.45 -0.52
C MET A 37 -2.64 -0.79 0.51
N CYS A 38 -2.20 0.16 1.33
CA CYS A 38 -1.23 -0.12 2.39
C CYS A 38 -1.78 -1.11 3.43
N ILE A 39 -3.01 -0.90 3.91
CA ILE A 39 -3.66 -1.78 4.89
C ILE A 39 -3.74 -3.21 4.33
N TYR A 40 -4.20 -3.36 3.09
CA TYR A 40 -4.29 -4.68 2.44
C TYR A 40 -2.93 -5.37 2.33
N GLN A 41 -1.87 -4.64 1.95
CA GLN A 41 -0.51 -5.18 1.91
C GLN A 41 -0.05 -5.67 3.28
N PHE A 42 -0.34 -4.94 4.35
CA PHE A 42 0.07 -5.33 5.70
C PHE A 42 -0.68 -6.53 6.23
N LEU A 43 -1.98 -6.65 5.96
CA LEU A 43 -2.77 -7.83 6.33
C LEU A 43 -2.25 -9.11 5.67
N ILE A 44 -1.67 -9.01 4.47
CA ILE A 44 -1.07 -10.15 3.78
C ILE A 44 0.35 -10.43 4.27
N ALA A 45 1.19 -9.40 4.34
CA ALA A 45 2.63 -9.56 4.51
C ALA A 45 3.07 -9.67 5.96
N VAL A 46 2.35 -9.05 6.91
CA VAL A 46 2.74 -9.06 8.34
C VAL A 46 2.06 -10.24 9.02
N ARG A 47 2.83 -11.30 9.24
CA ARG A 47 2.39 -12.56 9.82
C ARG A 47 3.42 -13.07 10.83
N GLN A 48 2.96 -13.83 11.81
CA GLN A 48 3.80 -14.59 12.73
C GLN A 48 3.45 -16.07 12.59
N ASP A 49 4.45 -16.89 12.29
CA ASP A 49 4.30 -18.33 12.05
C ASP A 49 3.21 -18.69 11.02
N GLY A 50 3.07 -17.85 9.98
CA GLY A 50 2.07 -17.98 8.91
C GLY A 50 0.68 -17.44 9.26
N ASN A 51 0.42 -17.16 10.53
CA ASN A 51 -0.83 -16.57 11.01
C ASN A 51 -0.78 -15.05 11.00
N VAL A 52 -1.95 -14.43 10.86
CA VAL A 52 -2.07 -12.98 10.98
C VAL A 52 -1.82 -12.59 12.44
N LEU A 53 -1.16 -11.45 12.68
CA LEU A 53 -0.99 -10.97 14.05
C LEU A 53 -2.33 -10.59 14.64
N GLN A 54 -2.57 -11.03 15.88
CA GLN A 54 -3.81 -10.80 16.60
C GLN A 54 -3.52 -10.40 18.06
N ASN A 55 -4.46 -9.72 18.69
CA ASN A 55 -4.46 -9.54 20.15
C ASN A 55 -5.10 -10.77 20.86
N GLU A 56 -5.20 -10.71 22.18
CA GLU A 56 -5.79 -11.80 23.00
C GLU A 56 -7.26 -12.06 22.66
N ASP A 57 -7.98 -11.06 22.17
CA ASP A 57 -9.38 -11.16 21.72
C ASP A 57 -9.51 -11.72 20.27
N GLY A 58 -8.40 -12.03 19.60
CA GLY A 58 -8.39 -12.54 18.23
C GLY A 58 -8.55 -11.46 17.14
N GLU A 59 -8.51 -10.18 17.50
CA GLU A 59 -8.62 -9.07 16.56
C GLU A 59 -7.30 -8.84 15.83
N THR A 60 -7.34 -8.62 14.52
CA THR A 60 -6.14 -8.45 13.70
C THR A 60 -5.38 -7.17 14.03
N THR A 61 -4.07 -7.25 14.25
CA THR A 61 -3.19 -6.11 14.55
C THR A 61 -2.13 -5.83 13.49
N SER A 62 -1.98 -6.71 12.49
CA SER A 62 -0.99 -6.59 11.39
C SER A 62 -0.98 -5.23 10.70
N HIS A 63 -2.17 -4.68 10.43
CA HIS A 63 -2.33 -3.39 9.77
C HIS A 63 -1.87 -2.22 10.65
N LEU A 64 -2.08 -2.29 11.97
CA LEU A 64 -1.64 -1.28 12.93
C LEU A 64 -0.12 -1.23 13.01
N MET A 65 0.51 -2.40 13.19
CA MET A 65 1.98 -2.49 13.21
C MET A 65 2.61 -2.01 11.91
N GLY A 66 2.07 -2.46 10.77
CA GLY A 66 2.55 -2.08 9.47
C GLY A 66 2.48 -0.57 9.23
N MET A 67 1.31 0.03 9.49
CA MET A 67 1.11 1.46 9.35
C MET A 67 2.02 2.25 10.29
N PHE A 68 2.12 1.85 11.56
CA PHE A 68 2.93 2.53 12.57
C PHE A 68 4.41 2.57 12.17
N TYR A 69 5.04 1.42 11.95
CA TYR A 69 6.47 1.38 11.65
C TYR A 69 6.80 1.95 10.26
N ARG A 70 5.94 1.75 9.25
CA ARG A 70 6.15 2.37 7.93
C ARG A 70 6.06 3.90 8.01
N THR A 71 5.11 4.43 8.79
CA THR A 71 4.96 5.88 8.99
C THR A 71 6.18 6.46 9.71
N ILE A 72 6.64 5.83 10.79
CA ILE A 72 7.84 6.26 11.51
C ILE A 72 9.04 6.32 10.57
N ARG A 73 9.31 5.26 9.79
CA ARG A 73 10.44 5.24 8.85
C ARG A 73 10.37 6.36 7.80
N MET A 74 9.17 6.71 7.33
CA MET A 74 8.98 7.86 6.42
C MET A 74 9.26 9.18 7.13
N LEU A 75 8.77 9.37 8.35
CA LEU A 75 9.01 10.57 9.13
C LEU A 75 10.50 10.74 9.50
N GLU A 76 11.19 9.65 9.86
CA GLU A 76 12.63 9.63 10.14
C GLU A 76 13.49 9.98 8.92
N SER A 77 13.02 9.64 7.71
CA SER A 77 13.63 10.07 6.44
C SER A 77 13.21 11.49 6.01
N GLY A 78 12.43 12.20 6.83
CA GLY A 78 11.96 13.56 6.59
C GLY A 78 10.82 13.67 5.57
N ILE A 79 10.21 12.55 5.17
CA ILE A 79 9.02 12.52 4.33
C ILE A 79 7.80 12.90 5.18
N LYS A 80 6.89 13.67 4.58
CA LYS A 80 5.61 14.07 5.20
C LYS A 80 4.45 13.30 4.53
N PRO A 81 4.10 12.11 5.03
CA PRO A 81 3.05 11.28 4.44
C PRO A 81 1.66 11.86 4.69
N VAL A 82 0.77 11.72 3.70
CA VAL A 82 -0.66 11.99 3.81
C VAL A 82 -1.40 10.73 3.35
N TYR A 83 -2.05 10.04 4.29
CA TYR A 83 -2.85 8.86 3.97
C TYR A 83 -4.20 9.28 3.39
N VAL A 84 -4.50 8.74 2.21
CA VAL A 84 -5.74 8.97 1.47
C VAL A 84 -6.53 7.66 1.47
N PHE A 85 -7.72 7.70 2.05
CA PHE A 85 -8.64 6.59 2.06
C PHE A 85 -9.60 6.70 0.88
N ASP A 86 -9.97 5.54 0.33
CA ASP A 86 -10.97 5.50 -0.73
C ASP A 86 -12.32 5.99 -0.24
N GLY A 87 -12.99 6.74 -1.11
CA GLY A 87 -14.40 7.08 -0.94
C GLY A 87 -15.32 6.04 -1.60
N LYS A 88 -16.51 6.51 -1.98
CA LYS A 88 -17.48 5.67 -2.69
C LYS A 88 -16.90 5.19 -4.04
N PRO A 89 -16.91 3.88 -4.35
CA PRO A 89 -16.40 3.39 -5.61
C PRO A 89 -17.29 3.87 -6.79
N PRO A 90 -16.69 4.15 -7.96
CA PRO A 90 -17.44 4.57 -9.14
C PRO A 90 -18.27 3.42 -9.71
N GLN A 91 -19.41 3.72 -10.33
CA GLN A 91 -20.35 2.71 -10.85
C GLN A 91 -19.70 1.78 -11.89
N LEU A 92 -18.79 2.30 -12.72
CA LEU A 92 -18.04 1.52 -13.71
C LEU A 92 -17.17 0.42 -13.10
N LYS A 93 -16.81 0.54 -11.81
CA LYS A 93 -16.01 -0.44 -11.07
C LYS A 93 -16.86 -1.51 -10.37
N SER A 94 -18.18 -1.46 -10.52
CA SER A 94 -19.13 -2.39 -9.87
C SER A 94 -18.88 -3.86 -10.23
N GLY A 95 -18.43 -4.15 -11.46
CA GLY A 95 -18.06 -5.50 -11.89
C GLY A 95 -16.87 -6.06 -11.11
N GLU A 96 -15.77 -5.30 -11.02
CA GLU A 96 -14.59 -5.67 -10.21
C GLU A 96 -14.94 -5.80 -8.72
N VAL A 97 -15.76 -4.88 -8.19
CA VAL A 97 -16.20 -4.94 -6.79
C VAL A 97 -16.99 -6.23 -6.55
N ARG A 98 -17.92 -6.60 -7.43
CA ARG A 98 -18.68 -7.86 -7.31
C ARG A 98 -17.78 -9.09 -7.39
N GLN A 99 -16.77 -9.09 -8.25
CA GLN A 99 -15.85 -10.22 -8.40
C GLN A 99 -15.00 -10.45 -7.13
N LYS A 100 -14.65 -9.38 -6.41
CA LYS A 100 -13.93 -9.47 -5.12
C LYS A 100 -14.77 -9.99 -3.96
N HIS A 101 -16.09 -9.78 -3.96
CA HIS A 101 -16.99 -10.24 -2.89
C HIS A 101 -17.46 -11.70 -3.07
N ARG A 102 -17.04 -12.37 -4.15
CA ARG A 102 -17.38 -13.78 -4.43
C ARG A 102 -16.32 -14.78 -3.94
N HIS A 103 -15.26 -14.29 -3.30
CA HIS A 103 -14.22 -15.05 -2.63
C HIS A 103 -14.14 -14.60 -1.17
#